data_AF-A0A937A755-F1
#
_entry.id   AF-A0A937A755-F1
#
_cell.length_a   1.000
_cell.length_b   1.000
_cell.length_c   1.000
_cell.angle_alpha   90.00
_cell.angle_beta   90.00
_cell.angle_gamma   90.00
#
_symmetry.space_group_name_H-M   'P 1'
#
loop_
_entity.id
_entity.type
_entity.pdbx_description
1 polymer ?
#
loop_
_entity_poly.entity_id
_entity_poly.type
_entity_poly.pdbx_seq_one_letter_code
_entity_poly.pdbx_strand_id
1 'polypeptide(L)'
;MKKSIFVILFNLMALVSFGQESQTIVKIRKNFQRWQPIIENKLDSSNQLFHYAWGESYQEDEWYSNQQTAEHKFLFQKVRLLEEPNLGTFVYYDSYSMSGDWYIAIDYYFDTDNKLYFIFWRMNTFQADEPLTIEKRLYFNSDGKLIRNLESVYKMNTKDESTAGFADRDIEYELQLSKMDFYGKCNEE
;
A
#
# COMPACT_ATOMS: atom_id res chain seq x y z
N MET A 1 -21.12 23.01 45.83
CA MET A 1 -19.69 23.14 46.17
C MET A 1 -18.85 22.47 45.09
N LYS A 2 -18.07 23.26 44.36
CA LYS A 2 -17.13 22.78 43.32
C LYS A 2 -16.02 21.98 43.99
N LYS A 3 -15.68 20.80 43.47
CA LYS A 3 -14.42 20.12 43.76
C LYS A 3 -13.69 19.87 42.44
N SER A 4 -12.45 20.31 42.45
CA SER A 4 -11.63 20.64 41.31
C SER A 4 -11.13 19.40 40.57
N ILE A 5 -11.16 19.49 39.25
CA ILE A 5 -10.47 18.57 38.34
C ILE A 5 -8.96 18.82 38.49
N PHE A 6 -8.22 17.81 38.91
CA PHE A 6 -6.77 17.82 38.89
C PHE A 6 -6.33 17.42 37.47
N VAL A 7 -6.11 18.42 36.59
CA VAL A 7 -5.46 18.20 35.30
C VAL A 7 -3.96 18.19 35.58
N ILE A 8 -3.35 17.00 35.59
CA ILE A 8 -1.89 16.87 35.57
C ILE A 8 -1.44 17.19 34.13
N LEU A 9 -1.04 18.44 33.93
CA LEU A 9 -0.31 18.88 32.75
C LEU A 9 1.11 18.29 32.84
N PHE A 10 1.34 17.15 32.19
CA PHE A 10 2.70 16.63 32.03
C PHE A 10 3.40 17.44 30.93
N ASN A 11 4.06 18.53 31.36
CA ASN A 11 5.06 19.25 30.59
C ASN A 11 6.32 18.37 30.49
N LEU A 12 6.31 17.42 29.57
CA LEU A 12 7.54 16.84 29.03
C LEU A 12 7.92 17.67 27.81
N MET A 13 8.59 18.80 28.07
CA MET A 13 9.46 19.43 27.08
C MET A 13 10.68 18.51 26.89
N ALA A 14 10.47 17.39 26.20
CA ALA A 14 11.55 16.77 25.47
C ALA A 14 11.86 17.75 24.32
N LEU A 15 13.05 18.34 24.37
CA LEU A 15 13.66 19.02 23.23
C LEU A 15 13.91 17.98 22.13
N VAL A 16 12.84 17.60 21.44
CA VAL A 16 12.95 16.92 20.16
C VAL A 16 13.35 18.02 19.20
N SER A 17 14.55 17.91 18.63
CA SER A 17 14.95 18.71 17.48
C SER A 17 13.86 18.60 16.43
N PHE A 18 13.00 19.62 16.35
CA PHE A 18 11.96 19.75 15.33
C PHE A 18 12.66 20.01 14.00
N GLY A 19 13.17 18.95 13.37
CA GLY A 19 13.46 19.00 11.95
C GLY A 19 12.16 19.34 11.25
N GLN A 20 12.06 20.53 10.69
CA GLN A 20 10.91 20.99 9.94
C GLN A 20 10.63 19.96 8.84
N GLU A 21 9.53 19.22 8.99
CA GLU A 21 9.16 18.18 8.04
C GLU A 21 9.02 18.82 6.65
N SER A 22 9.62 18.21 5.63
CA SER A 22 9.58 18.73 4.27
C SER A 22 8.13 19.03 3.87
N GLN A 23 7.88 20.21 3.29
CA GLN A 23 6.55 20.60 2.82
C GLN A 23 5.95 19.55 1.87
N THR A 24 6.79 18.84 1.12
CA THR A 24 6.39 17.71 0.27
C THR A 24 5.76 16.58 1.08
N ILE A 25 6.38 16.15 2.20
CA ILE A 25 5.85 15.08 3.05
C ILE A 25 4.52 15.50 3.69
N VAL A 26 4.42 16.77 4.13
CA VAL A 26 3.16 17.32 4.67
C VAL A 26 2.06 17.29 3.62
N LYS A 27 2.35 17.69 2.37
CA LYS A 27 1.41 17.62 1.25
C LYS A 27 0.96 16.18 0.97
N ILE A 28 1.90 15.23 0.94
CA ILE A 28 1.59 13.81 0.73
C ILE A 28 0.65 13.29 1.82
N ARG A 29 0.93 13.56 3.10
CA ARG A 29 0.06 13.15 4.22
C ARG A 29 -1.35 13.73 4.10
N LYS A 30 -1.47 15.00 3.71
CA LYS A 30 -2.76 15.65 3.48
C LYS A 30 -3.52 15.00 2.32
N ASN A 31 -2.86 14.67 1.22
CA ASN A 31 -3.48 13.97 0.10
C ASN A 31 -3.89 12.54 0.48
N PHE A 32 -3.05 11.80 1.19
CA PHE A 32 -3.37 10.49 1.73
C PHE A 32 -4.64 10.51 2.60
N GLN A 33 -4.77 11.50 3.49
CA GLN A 33 -5.99 11.70 4.30
C GLN A 33 -7.22 12.02 3.44
N ARG A 34 -7.07 12.78 2.36
CA ARG A 34 -8.18 13.07 1.42
C ARG A 34 -8.62 11.81 0.66
N TRP A 35 -7.71 10.90 0.37
CA TRP A 35 -8.03 9.63 -0.29
C TRP A 35 -8.82 8.67 0.58
N GLN A 36 -8.58 8.62 1.90
CA GLN A 36 -9.22 7.62 2.79
C GLN A 36 -10.75 7.54 2.63
N PRO A 37 -11.53 8.64 2.74
CA PRO A 37 -12.98 8.55 2.56
C PRO A 37 -13.38 8.21 1.12
N ILE A 38 -12.56 8.48 0.11
CA ILE A 38 -12.85 8.14 -1.28
C ILE A 38 -12.68 6.63 -1.49
N ILE A 39 -11.58 6.08 -0.98
CA ILE A 39 -11.28 4.65 -1.01
C ILE A 39 -12.40 3.87 -0.31
N GLU A 40 -12.74 4.26 0.92
CA GLU A 40 -13.82 3.62 1.70
C GLU A 40 -15.16 3.58 0.96
N ASN A 41 -15.49 4.61 0.18
CA ASN A 41 -16.80 4.71 -0.46
C ASN A 41 -16.84 4.17 -1.90
N LYS A 42 -15.71 4.13 -2.62
CA LYS A 42 -15.69 3.88 -4.08
C LYS A 42 -14.92 2.63 -4.49
N LEU A 43 -13.99 2.13 -3.67
CA LEU A 43 -13.06 1.10 -4.10
C LEU A 43 -13.75 -0.21 -4.53
N ASP A 44 -14.79 -0.62 -3.81
CA ASP A 44 -15.49 -1.88 -4.12
C ASP A 44 -16.22 -1.83 -5.47
N SER A 45 -16.65 -0.64 -5.91
CA SER A 45 -17.31 -0.39 -7.18
C SER A 45 -16.36 -0.03 -8.32
N SER A 46 -15.06 0.04 -8.07
CA SER A 46 -14.09 0.46 -9.07
C SER A 46 -13.84 -0.59 -10.14
N ASN A 47 -13.22 -0.19 -11.25
CA ASN A 47 -12.67 -1.13 -12.21
C ASN A 47 -11.68 -2.07 -11.52
N GLN A 48 -11.74 -3.35 -11.88
CA GLN A 48 -10.90 -4.39 -11.31
C GLN A 48 -10.24 -5.20 -12.42
N LEU A 49 -8.99 -5.58 -12.19
CA LEU A 49 -8.26 -6.54 -13.00
C LEU A 49 -7.81 -7.70 -12.13
N PHE A 50 -7.76 -8.88 -12.73
CA PHE A 50 -7.44 -10.14 -12.08
C PHE A 50 -6.35 -10.84 -12.87
N HIS A 51 -5.22 -11.10 -12.24
CA HIS A 51 -4.10 -11.82 -12.86
C HIS A 51 -4.12 -13.27 -12.40
N TYR A 52 -4.29 -14.17 -13.35
CA TYR A 52 -4.30 -15.61 -13.10
C TYR A 52 -3.07 -16.27 -13.67
N ALA A 53 -2.56 -17.28 -12.97
CA ALA A 53 -1.51 -18.17 -13.47
C ALA A 53 -1.97 -19.63 -13.45
N TRP A 54 -1.48 -20.44 -14.39
CA TRP A 54 -1.79 -21.87 -14.53
C TRP A 54 -0.69 -22.64 -15.27
N GLY A 55 -0.92 -23.94 -15.49
CA GLY A 55 0.05 -24.84 -16.09
C GLY A 55 1.04 -25.41 -15.08
N GLU A 56 1.94 -26.28 -15.54
CA GLU A 56 3.00 -26.80 -14.68
C GLU A 56 3.88 -25.65 -14.20
N SER A 57 4.15 -25.59 -12.90
CA SER A 57 4.97 -24.53 -12.29
C SER A 57 4.50 -23.09 -12.58
N TYR A 58 3.23 -22.87 -12.97
CA TYR A 58 2.63 -21.55 -13.21
C TYR A 58 3.30 -20.74 -14.33
N GLN A 59 3.78 -21.42 -15.36
CA GLN A 59 4.45 -20.81 -16.52
C GLN A 59 3.52 -20.01 -17.45
N GLU A 60 2.22 -20.20 -17.34
CA GLU A 60 1.21 -19.45 -18.12
C GLU A 60 0.53 -18.44 -17.20
N ASP A 61 0.39 -17.20 -17.66
CA ASP A 61 -0.30 -16.13 -16.93
C ASP A 61 -1.07 -15.18 -17.85
N GLU A 62 -2.18 -14.62 -17.35
CA GLU A 62 -2.98 -13.64 -18.10
C GLU A 62 -3.87 -12.77 -17.20
N TRP A 63 -4.06 -11.52 -17.62
CA TRP A 63 -4.95 -10.54 -17.01
C TRP A 63 -6.38 -10.62 -17.55
N TYR A 64 -7.36 -10.51 -16.66
CA TYR A 64 -8.79 -10.51 -16.97
C TYR A 64 -9.49 -9.33 -16.31
N SER A 65 -10.51 -8.75 -16.95
CA SER A 65 -11.38 -7.71 -16.37
C SER A 65 -12.47 -8.27 -15.47
N ASN A 66 -12.68 -9.58 -15.48
CA ASN A 66 -13.65 -10.29 -14.66
C ASN A 66 -13.03 -11.48 -13.94
N GLN A 67 -13.59 -11.81 -12.78
CA GLN A 67 -13.17 -12.97 -12.00
C GLN A 67 -13.46 -14.25 -12.79
N GLN A 68 -12.45 -15.12 -12.86
CA GLN A 68 -12.54 -16.44 -13.47
C GLN A 68 -12.91 -17.47 -12.39
N THR A 69 -13.75 -18.45 -12.75
CA THR A 69 -14.18 -19.55 -11.86
C THR A 69 -13.54 -20.90 -12.21
N ALA A 70 -12.55 -20.91 -13.11
CA ALA A 70 -11.91 -22.13 -13.55
C ALA A 70 -10.97 -22.71 -12.47
N GLU A 71 -11.16 -23.97 -12.09
CA GLU A 71 -10.43 -24.61 -10.99
C GLU A 71 -8.91 -24.71 -11.20
N HIS A 72 -8.44 -24.66 -12.44
CA HIS A 72 -7.01 -24.75 -12.78
C HIS A 72 -6.28 -23.40 -12.78
N LYS A 73 -6.99 -22.29 -12.56
CA LYS A 73 -6.42 -20.94 -12.55
C LYS A 73 -6.24 -20.46 -11.12
N PHE A 74 -5.01 -20.10 -10.76
CA PHE A 74 -4.69 -19.50 -9.48
C PHE A 74 -4.67 -17.97 -9.61
N LEU A 75 -5.50 -17.27 -8.82
CA LEU A 75 -5.46 -15.81 -8.76
C LEU A 75 -4.22 -15.38 -7.95
N PHE A 76 -3.23 -14.79 -8.62
CA PHE A 76 -2.00 -14.36 -7.94
C PHE A 76 -1.91 -12.85 -7.75
N GLN A 77 -2.59 -12.05 -8.58
CA GLN A 77 -2.70 -10.60 -8.35
C GLN A 77 -4.11 -10.08 -8.62
N LYS A 78 -4.48 -9.03 -7.91
CA LYS A 78 -5.72 -8.28 -8.16
C LYS A 78 -5.44 -6.79 -8.09
N VAL A 79 -5.96 -6.04 -9.06
CA VAL A 79 -5.76 -4.58 -9.13
C VAL A 79 -7.11 -3.88 -9.14
N ARG A 80 -7.21 -2.78 -8.42
CA ARG A 80 -8.35 -1.87 -8.45
C ARG A 80 -7.85 -0.44 -8.64
N LEU A 81 -8.50 0.33 -9.50
CA LEU A 81 -8.10 1.70 -9.80
C LEU A 81 -9.21 2.69 -9.50
N LEU A 82 -8.86 3.82 -8.87
CA LEU A 82 -9.73 4.97 -8.67
C LEU A 82 -9.05 6.22 -9.22
N GLU A 83 -9.79 6.98 -10.02
CA GLU A 83 -9.34 8.26 -10.55
C GLU A 83 -10.14 9.40 -9.94
N GLU A 84 -9.43 10.43 -9.49
CA GLU A 84 -10.02 11.63 -8.89
C GLU A 84 -9.38 12.87 -9.52
N PRO A 85 -10.14 13.73 -10.23
CA PRO A 85 -9.59 14.84 -11.02
C PRO A 85 -8.64 15.78 -10.26
N ASN A 86 -8.83 15.91 -8.94
CA ASN A 86 -8.07 16.84 -8.09
C ASN A 86 -7.03 16.15 -7.19
N LEU A 87 -6.85 14.83 -7.32
CA LEU A 87 -5.97 14.03 -6.48
C LEU A 87 -5.04 13.11 -7.29
N GLY A 88 -5.42 12.75 -8.51
CA GLY A 88 -4.70 11.82 -9.38
C GLY A 88 -5.33 10.43 -9.35
N THR A 89 -4.47 9.41 -9.38
CA THR A 89 -4.89 8.00 -9.47
C THR A 89 -4.44 7.24 -8.25
N PHE A 90 -5.36 6.50 -7.66
CA PHE A 90 -5.10 5.50 -6.64
C PHE A 90 -5.17 4.12 -7.24
N VAL A 91 -4.19 3.28 -6.92
CA VAL A 91 -4.17 1.87 -7.30
C VAL A 91 -4.04 1.03 -6.05
N TYR A 92 -5.01 0.15 -5.85
CA TYR A 92 -4.94 -0.91 -4.85
C TYR A 92 -4.52 -2.21 -5.53
N TYR A 93 -3.45 -2.82 -5.03
CA TYR A 93 -2.83 -3.98 -5.62
C TYR A 93 -2.66 -5.07 -4.56
N ASP A 94 -3.33 -6.20 -4.78
CA ASP A 94 -3.17 -7.41 -3.99
C ASP A 94 -2.21 -8.37 -4.71
N SER A 95 -1.30 -9.00 -3.96
CA SER A 95 -0.50 -10.13 -4.44
C SER A 95 -0.56 -11.28 -3.44
N TYR A 96 -0.85 -12.46 -3.97
CA TYR A 96 -1.02 -13.69 -3.21
C TYR A 96 0.12 -14.65 -3.50
N SER A 97 0.70 -15.22 -2.44
CA SER A 97 1.60 -16.37 -2.58
C SER A 97 0.83 -17.59 -3.08
N MET A 98 1.43 -18.33 -4.01
CA MET A 98 0.91 -19.63 -4.45
C MET A 98 0.93 -20.66 -3.32
N SER A 99 1.91 -20.56 -2.40
CA SER A 99 2.01 -21.39 -1.20
C SER A 99 1.04 -20.99 -0.09
N GLY A 100 0.41 -19.80 -0.17
CA GLY A 100 -0.49 -19.28 0.87
C GLY A 100 0.21 -18.79 2.15
N ASP A 101 1.54 -18.68 2.14
CA ASP A 101 2.36 -18.33 3.30
C ASP A 101 2.54 -16.82 3.50
N TRP A 102 2.23 -16.02 2.48
CA TRP A 102 2.16 -14.58 2.58
C TRP A 102 1.10 -13.95 1.68
N TYR A 103 0.72 -12.74 2.05
CA TYR A 103 -0.15 -11.87 1.28
C TYR A 103 0.41 -10.45 1.33
N ILE A 104 0.41 -9.76 0.20
CA ILE A 104 0.81 -8.36 0.07
C ILE A 104 -0.38 -7.53 -0.40
N ALA A 105 -0.59 -6.40 0.25
CA ALA A 105 -1.44 -5.30 -0.21
C ALA A 105 -0.57 -4.06 -0.44
N ILE A 106 -0.75 -3.40 -1.57
CA ILE A 106 -0.01 -2.19 -1.94
C ILE A 106 -0.99 -1.13 -2.40
N ASP A 107 -0.94 0.01 -1.74
CA ASP A 107 -1.57 1.23 -2.17
C ASP A 107 -0.54 2.09 -2.90
N TYR A 108 -0.72 2.29 -4.21
CA TYR A 108 0.03 3.28 -4.97
C TYR A 108 -0.79 4.55 -5.13
N TYR A 109 -0.13 5.70 -4.95
CA TYR A 109 -0.74 7.00 -5.12
C TYR A 109 0.05 7.79 -6.17
N PHE A 110 -0.61 8.05 -7.29
CA PHE A 110 -0.10 8.83 -8.40
C PHE A 110 -0.77 10.21 -8.41
N ASP A 111 0.00 11.24 -8.77
CA ASP A 111 -0.53 12.60 -8.88
C ASP A 111 -1.36 12.78 -10.16
N THR A 112 -1.84 14.00 -10.41
CA THR A 112 -2.63 14.33 -11.59
C THR A 112 -1.86 14.22 -12.90
N ASP A 113 -0.53 14.14 -12.84
CA ASP A 113 0.34 13.90 -13.99
C ASP A 113 0.74 12.41 -14.07
N ASN A 114 0.05 11.53 -13.34
CA ASN A 114 0.30 10.09 -13.24
C ASN A 114 1.71 9.71 -12.75
N LYS A 115 2.33 10.58 -11.93
CA LYS A 115 3.63 10.31 -11.29
C LYS A 115 3.45 9.80 -9.87
N LEU A 116 4.18 8.75 -9.54
CA LEU A 116 4.13 8.14 -8.21
C LEU A 116 4.66 9.13 -7.15
N TYR A 117 3.87 9.40 -6.11
CA TYR A 117 4.31 10.24 -4.99
C TYR A 117 4.30 9.52 -3.64
N PHE A 118 3.55 8.43 -3.51
CA PHE A 118 3.47 7.69 -2.25
C PHE A 118 3.13 6.22 -2.48
N ILE A 119 3.75 5.35 -1.68
CA ILE A 119 3.37 3.94 -1.56
C ILE A 119 3.08 3.66 -0.08
N PHE A 120 1.97 2.97 0.17
CA PHE A 120 1.77 2.23 1.41
C PHE A 120 1.70 0.74 1.12
N TRP A 121 2.71 0.02 1.59
CA TRP A 121 2.89 -1.41 1.34
C TRP A 121 2.72 -2.16 2.64
N ARG A 122 1.97 -3.26 2.61
CA ARG A 122 1.75 -4.13 3.76
C ARG A 122 1.88 -5.58 3.33
N MET A 123 2.65 -6.36 4.07
CA MET A 123 2.75 -7.80 3.92
C MET A 123 2.36 -8.49 5.22
N ASN A 124 1.56 -9.54 5.12
CA ASN A 124 1.35 -10.49 6.19
C ASN A 124 2.07 -11.79 5.84
N THR A 125 2.78 -12.37 6.80
CA THR A 125 3.41 -13.69 6.67
C THR A 125 2.95 -14.62 7.79
N PHE A 126 2.73 -15.89 7.43
CA PHE A 126 2.14 -16.91 8.29
C PHE A 126 3.08 -18.09 8.60
N GLN A 127 4.33 -18.04 8.10
CA GLN A 127 5.30 -19.14 8.23
C GLN A 127 6.31 -19.01 9.39
N ALA A 128 6.35 -17.87 10.08
CA ALA A 128 7.17 -17.72 11.28
C ALA A 128 6.49 -18.40 12.49
N ASP A 129 7.26 -18.68 13.55
CA ASP A 129 6.73 -19.19 14.84
C ASP A 129 5.53 -18.36 15.36
N GLU A 130 5.48 -17.08 14.97
CA GLU A 130 4.34 -16.20 15.14
C GLU A 130 4.07 -15.39 13.85
N PRO A 131 2.82 -15.28 13.37
CA PRO A 131 2.48 -14.47 12.19
C PRO A 131 2.84 -12.99 12.36
N LEU A 132 3.41 -12.40 11.31
CA LEU A 132 3.92 -11.02 11.33
C LEU A 132 3.26 -10.17 10.25
N THR A 133 3.13 -8.88 10.53
CA THR A 133 2.86 -7.84 9.55
C THR A 133 4.10 -6.96 9.39
N ILE A 134 4.45 -6.69 8.14
CA ILE A 134 5.46 -5.69 7.77
C ILE A 134 4.72 -4.57 7.04
N GLU A 135 4.91 -3.33 7.45
CA GLU A 135 4.44 -2.15 6.75
C GLU A 135 5.62 -1.30 6.30
N LYS A 136 5.53 -0.80 5.06
CA LYS A 136 6.50 0.13 4.50
C LYS A 136 5.78 1.32 3.88
N ARG A 137 6.35 2.52 4.04
CA ARG A 137 5.81 3.77 3.50
C ARG A 137 6.92 4.52 2.77
N LEU A 138 6.78 4.63 1.46
CA LEU A 138 7.77 5.27 0.59
C LEU A 138 7.20 6.59 0.08
N TYR A 139 7.96 7.66 0.25
CA TYR A 139 7.57 9.01 -0.14
C TYR A 139 8.51 9.50 -1.24
N PHE A 140 7.95 10.03 -2.32
CA PHE A 140 8.70 10.52 -3.46
C PHE A 140 8.50 12.03 -3.65
N ASN A 141 9.51 12.72 -4.19
CA ASN A 141 9.35 14.10 -4.64
C ASN A 141 8.80 14.15 -6.08
N SER A 142 8.61 15.36 -6.61
CA SER A 142 8.11 15.59 -7.98
C SER A 142 9.01 15.04 -9.09
N ASP A 143 10.29 14.80 -8.78
CA ASP A 143 11.27 14.23 -9.71
C ASP A 143 11.30 12.69 -9.65
N GLY A 144 10.48 12.09 -8.80
CA GLY A 144 10.45 10.63 -8.56
C GLY A 144 11.57 10.14 -7.63
N LYS A 145 12.29 11.03 -6.95
CA LYS A 145 13.32 10.63 -5.97
C LYS A 145 12.67 10.25 -4.64
N LEU A 146 13.06 9.09 -4.10
CA LEU A 146 12.70 8.69 -2.74
C LEU A 146 13.27 9.68 -1.71
N ILE A 147 12.39 10.32 -0.94
CA ILE A 147 12.74 11.32 0.08
C ILE A 147 12.50 10.84 1.51
N ARG A 148 11.75 9.74 1.68
CA ARG A 148 11.57 9.09 2.98
C ARG A 148 11.13 7.64 2.79
N ASN A 149 11.68 6.77 3.63
CA ASN A 149 11.24 5.40 3.80
C ASN A 149 10.96 5.18 5.29
N LEU A 150 9.79 4.64 5.62
CA LEU A 150 9.44 4.22 6.97
C LEU A 150 9.08 2.74 6.92
N GLU A 151 9.52 2.00 7.92
CA GLU A 151 9.24 0.58 8.06
C GLU A 151 8.80 0.28 9.49
N SER A 152 7.87 -0.64 9.64
CA SER A 152 7.48 -1.22 10.93
C SER A 152 7.16 -2.69 10.77
N VAL A 153 7.66 -3.52 11.67
CA VAL A 153 7.39 -4.95 11.73
C VAL A 153 6.77 -5.26 13.08
N TYR A 154 5.64 -5.96 13.10
CA TYR A 154 4.94 -6.29 14.33
C TYR A 154 4.17 -7.60 14.24
N LYS A 155 3.92 -8.21 15.40
CA LYS A 155 3.15 -9.45 15.53
C LYS A 155 1.68 -9.19 15.19
N MET A 156 1.09 -10.04 14.36
CA MET A 156 -0.31 -9.84 13.93
C MET A 156 -1.29 -9.87 15.12
N ASN A 157 -1.04 -10.76 16.08
CA ASN A 157 -1.95 -11.03 17.20
C ASN A 157 -1.83 -10.01 18.34
N THR A 158 -0.61 -9.63 18.71
CA THR A 158 -0.37 -8.76 19.88
C THR A 158 -0.06 -7.31 19.50
N LYS A 159 0.31 -7.05 18.23
CA LYS A 159 0.82 -5.76 17.73
C LYS A 159 2.16 -5.34 18.35
N ASP A 160 2.83 -6.23 19.07
CA ASP A 160 4.17 -5.95 19.57
C ASP A 160 5.15 -5.82 18.42
N GLU A 161 6.06 -4.87 18.51
CA GLU A 161 7.15 -4.71 17.55
C GLU A 161 8.01 -5.98 17.49
N SER A 162 8.51 -6.28 16.30
CA SER A 162 9.39 -7.41 16.04
C SER A 162 10.59 -6.94 15.23
N THR A 163 11.74 -7.56 15.44
CA THR A 163 12.97 -7.29 14.68
C THR A 163 13.27 -8.40 13.68
N ALA A 164 12.28 -9.24 13.35
CA ALA A 164 12.46 -10.36 12.43
C ALA A 164 12.93 -9.86 11.03
N GLY A 165 13.87 -10.58 10.42
CA GLY A 165 14.57 -10.21 9.19
C GLY A 165 13.74 -10.35 7.90
N PHE A 166 12.54 -9.80 7.87
CA PHE A 166 11.74 -9.65 6.64
C PHE A 166 11.86 -8.26 6.02
N ALA A 167 12.72 -7.41 6.61
CA ALA A 167 13.01 -6.05 6.18
C ALA A 167 13.59 -5.97 4.75
N ASP A 168 14.24 -7.04 4.27
CA ASP A 168 14.97 -7.02 3.00
C ASP A 168 14.09 -7.20 1.76
N ARG A 169 12.77 -7.39 1.91
CA ARG A 169 11.89 -7.52 0.75
C ARG A 169 11.75 -6.17 0.05
N ASP A 170 12.29 -6.07 -1.16
CA ASP A 170 12.14 -4.90 -2.01
C ASP A 170 10.68 -4.69 -2.42
N ILE A 171 10.28 -3.43 -2.51
CA ILE A 171 8.99 -3.05 -3.07
C ILE A 171 9.22 -2.75 -4.54
N GLU A 172 8.59 -3.53 -5.41
CA GLU A 172 8.54 -3.26 -6.83
C GLU A 172 7.59 -2.09 -7.08
N TYR A 173 8.02 -1.10 -7.85
CA TYR A 173 7.18 0.03 -8.25
C TYR A 173 7.69 0.68 -9.53
N GLU A 174 6.77 1.30 -10.26
CA GLU A 174 7.08 2.18 -11.38
C GLU A 174 6.77 3.63 -11.02
N LEU A 175 7.63 4.55 -11.47
CA LEU A 175 7.45 5.98 -11.21
C LEU A 175 6.33 6.62 -12.06
N GLN A 176 5.88 5.93 -13.10
CA GLN A 176 4.84 6.37 -14.02
C GLN A 176 3.76 5.31 -14.09
N LEU A 177 2.50 5.70 -13.92
CA LEU A 177 1.37 4.76 -13.97
C LEU A 177 1.34 3.94 -15.27
N SER A 178 1.68 4.57 -16.40
CA SER A 178 1.69 3.93 -17.73
C SER A 178 2.72 2.82 -17.91
N LYS A 179 3.69 2.70 -16.99
CA LYS A 179 4.68 1.62 -17.00
C LYS A 179 4.28 0.42 -16.16
N MET A 180 3.22 0.54 -15.35
CA MET A 180 2.70 -0.59 -14.59
C MET A 180 2.17 -1.64 -15.58
N ASP A 181 2.53 -2.90 -15.35
CA ASP A 181 2.21 -4.05 -16.18
C ASP A 181 0.70 -4.18 -16.52
N PHE A 182 -0.17 -3.87 -15.56
CA PHE A 182 -1.62 -3.94 -15.71
C PHE A 182 -2.21 -2.73 -16.49
N TYR A 183 -1.51 -1.60 -16.59
CA TYR A 183 -2.13 -0.35 -17.05
C TYR A 183 -2.55 -0.39 -18.52
N GLY A 184 -1.76 -1.05 -19.38
CA GLY A 184 -2.14 -1.28 -20.77
C GLY A 184 -3.42 -2.11 -20.90
N LYS A 185 -3.64 -3.03 -19.94
CA LYS A 185 -4.78 -3.95 -19.91
C LYS A 185 -6.07 -3.31 -19.42
N CYS A 186 -5.99 -2.20 -18.68
CA CYS A 186 -7.16 -1.40 -18.33
C CYS A 186 -7.80 -0.69 -19.53
N ASN A 187 -7.05 -0.49 -20.62
CA ASN A 187 -7.47 0.35 -21.77
C ASN A 187 -7.77 -0.46 -23.04
N GLU A 188 -7.68 -1.79 -22.98
CA GLU A 188 -8.10 -2.70 -24.05
C GLU A 188 -9.62 -2.96 -23.92
N GLU A 189 -10.45 -1.96 -24.26
CA GLU A 189 -11.89 -2.12 -24.55
C GLU A 189 -12.15 -2.28 -26.06
#